data_AF-A0A6J6W8K0-F1
#
_entry.id   AF-A0A6J6W8K0-F1
#
_cell.length_a   1.000
_cell.length_b   1.000
_cell.length_c   1.000
_cell.angle_alpha   90.00
_cell.angle_beta   90.00
_cell.angle_gamma   90.00
#
_symmetry.space_group_name_H-M   'P 1'
#
loop_
_entity.id
_entity.type
_entity.pdbx_description
1 polymer ?
#
loop_
_entity_poly.entity_id
_entity_poly.type
_entity_poly.pdbx_seq_one_letter_code
_entity_poly.pdbx_strand_id
1 'polypeptide(L)' 'MRTYLALKERAAAYRSDPRVIQAQKNSNIPGLTENTLAAGESWKDLSKDSFDLEKAGARGYGYEALNQLALEHLMGF' A
#
# COMPACT_ATOMS: atom_id res chain seq x y z
N MET A 1 -22.21 20.89 -7.29
CA MET A 1 -21.09 20.04 -6.81
C MET A 1 -20.50 19.14 -7.90
N ARG A 2 -20.34 19.64 -9.15
CA ARG A 2 -20.00 18.78 -10.31
C ARG A 2 -18.61 18.13 -10.18
N THR A 3 -17.58 18.92 -9.90
CA THR A 3 -16.20 18.43 -9.76
C THR A 3 -16.08 17.40 -8.65
N TYR A 4 -16.67 17.67 -7.49
CA TYR A 4 -16.64 16.76 -6.35
C TYR A 4 -17.26 15.40 -6.70
N LEU A 5 -18.45 15.39 -7.31
CA LEU A 5 -19.15 14.15 -7.65
C LEU A 5 -18.36 13.32 -8.68
N ALA A 6 -17.76 13.95 -9.68
CA ALA A 6 -16.92 13.26 -10.65
C ALA A 6 -15.66 12.63 -10.01
N LEU A 7 -14.97 13.36 -9.11
CA LEU A 7 -13.81 12.83 -8.39
C LEU A 7 -14.19 11.70 -7.43
N LYS A 8 -15.33 11.82 -6.75
CA LYS A 8 -15.86 10.77 -5.86
C LYS A 8 -16.10 9.47 -6.62
N GLU A 9 -16.72 9.54 -7.80
CA GLU A 9 -16.98 8.38 -8.65
C GLU A 9 -15.68 7.67 -9.07
N ARG A 10 -14.70 8.44 -9.57
CA ARG A 10 -13.37 7.92 -9.95
C ARG A 10 -12.63 7.29 -8.78
N ALA A 11 -12.65 7.93 -7.62
CA ALA A 11 -12.03 7.40 -6.41
C ALA A 11 -12.67 6.08 -5.95
N ALA A 12 -14.00 5.96 -6.05
CA ALA A 12 -14.72 4.72 -5.73
C ALA A 12 -14.32 3.59 -6.69
N ALA A 13 -14.29 3.87 -8.00
CA ALA A 13 -13.87 2.92 -9.01
C ALA A 13 -12.42 2.45 -8.80
N TYR A 14 -11.49 3.36 -8.49
CA TYR A 14 -10.11 3.06 -8.16
C TYR A 14 -10.00 2.09 -6.97
N ARG A 15 -10.76 2.32 -5.90
CA ARG A 15 -10.70 1.46 -4.70
C ARG A 15 -11.32 0.08 -4.92
N SER A 16 -12.23 -0.07 -5.87
CA SER A 16 -12.84 -1.36 -6.23
C SER A 16 -12.07 -2.15 -7.29
N ASP A 17 -11.11 -1.53 -7.99
CA ASP A 17 -10.38 -2.20 -9.08
C ASP A 17 -9.45 -3.30 -8.54
N PRO A 18 -9.59 -4.57 -8.99
CA PRO A 18 -8.72 -5.67 -8.59
C PRO A 18 -7.23 -5.41 -8.87
N ARG A 19 -6.90 -4.67 -9.94
CA ARG A 19 -5.51 -4.28 -10.28
C ARG A 19 -4.94 -3.37 -9.20
N VAL A 20 -5.74 -2.42 -8.72
CA VAL A 20 -5.36 -1.49 -7.64
C VAL A 20 -5.21 -2.23 -6.32
N ILE A 21 -6.14 -3.13 -5.98
CA ILE A 21 -6.05 -3.95 -4.77
C ILE A 21 -4.76 -4.79 -4.79
N GLN A 22 -4.44 -5.40 -5.93
CA GLN A 22 -3.21 -6.17 -6.09
C GLN A 22 -1.96 -5.29 -5.99
N ALA A 23 -1.95 -4.12 -6.63
CA ALA A 23 -0.84 -3.17 -6.54
C ALA A 23 -0.61 -2.68 -5.11
N GLN A 24 -1.67 -2.44 -4.32
CA GLN A 24 -1.55 -2.09 -2.90
C GLN A 24 -0.95 -3.21 -2.06
N LYS A 25 -1.30 -4.48 -2.33
CA LYS A 25 -0.69 -5.64 -1.68
C LYS A 25 0.79 -5.78 -2.05
N ASN A 26 1.13 -5.62 -3.33
CA ASN A 26 2.53 -5.63 -3.78
C ASN A 26 3.35 -4.52 -3.12
N SER A 27 2.73 -3.37 -2.87
CA SER A 27 3.33 -2.23 -2.18
C SER A 27 3.32 -2.35 -0.65
N ASN A 28 2.83 -3.46 -0.10
CA ASN A 28 2.67 -3.71 1.33
C ASN A 28 1.92 -2.60 2.10
N ILE A 29 0.97 -1.92 1.45
CA ILE A 29 0.17 -0.88 2.12
C ILE A 29 -0.66 -1.46 3.28
N PRO A 30 -1.32 -2.63 3.15
CA PRO A 30 -2.02 -3.24 4.27
C PRO A 30 -1.09 -3.59 5.44
N GLY A 31 0.19 -3.87 5.20
CA GLY A 31 1.13 -4.18 6.26
C GLY A 31 1.35 -3.02 7.25
N LEU A 32 1.05 -1.78 6.85
CA LEU A 32 1.13 -0.61 7.74
C LEU A 32 -0.01 -0.56 8.77
N THR A 33 -1.07 -1.35 8.61
CA THR A 33 -2.13 -1.46 9.62
C THR A 33 -1.82 -2.48 10.71
N GLU A 34 -0.81 -3.32 10.49
CA GLU A 34 -0.35 -4.29 11.48
C GLU A 34 0.51 -3.60 12.54
N ASN A 35 0.34 -4.00 13.80
CA ASN A 35 1.21 -3.53 14.86
C ASN A 35 2.63 -4.04 14.62
N THR A 36 3.61 -3.16 14.84
CA THR A 36 5.03 -3.56 14.75
C THR A 36 5.41 -4.58 15.81
N LEU A 37 4.86 -4.44 17.02
CA LEU A 37 5.03 -5.41 18.10
C LEU A 37 3.92 -6.46 18.07
N ALA A 38 4.29 -7.72 18.31
CA ALA A 38 3.34 -8.78 18.57
C ALA A 38 2.60 -8.56 19.90
N ALA A 39 1.44 -9.19 20.06
CA ALA A 39 0.68 -9.12 21.30
C ALA A 39 1.48 -9.68 22.48
N GLY A 40 1.71 -8.83 23.50
CA GLY A 40 2.48 -9.20 24.69
C GLY A 40 4.00 -9.12 24.53
N GLU A 41 4.50 -8.71 23.36
CA GLU A 41 5.93 -8.51 23.13
C GLU A 41 6.46 -7.27 23.89
N SER A 42 7.67 -7.39 24.45
CA SER A 42 8.35 -6.27 25.11
C SER A 42 9.56 -5.80 24.30
N TRP A 43 10.06 -4.59 24.58
CA TRP A 43 11.27 -4.07 23.94
C TRP A 43 12.51 -4.97 24.13
N LYS A 44 12.53 -5.82 25.17
CA LYS A 44 13.62 -6.76 25.42
C LYS A 44 13.65 -7.88 24.39
N ASP A 45 12.49 -8.23 23.84
CA ASP A 45 12.35 -9.33 22.89
C ASP A 45 12.90 -8.95 21.51
N LEU A 46 12.78 -7.67 21.12
CA LEU A 46 13.34 -7.12 19.87
C LEU A 46 14.84 -7.37 19.69
N SER A 47 15.60 -7.44 20.80
CA SER A 47 17.06 -7.65 20.74
C SER A 47 17.46 -9.05 20.24
N LYS A 48 16.51 -9.98 20.15
CA LYS A 48 16.72 -11.36 19.75
C LYS A 48 16.54 -11.58 18.24
N ASP A 49 15.99 -10.59 17.53
CA ASP A 49 15.68 -10.70 16.12
C ASP A 49 16.95 -10.60 15.25
N SER A 50 16.95 -11.36 14.15
CA SER A 50 17.92 -11.23 13.07
C SER A 50 17.22 -10.74 11.82
N PHE A 51 17.75 -9.67 11.21
CA PHE A 51 17.14 -9.02 10.05
C PHE A 51 18.19 -8.76 8.96
N ASP A 52 17.87 -9.20 7.75
CA ASP A 52 18.72 -9.00 6.57
C ASP A 52 18.42 -7.65 5.92
N LEU A 53 19.26 -6.66 6.22
CA LEU A 53 19.14 -5.29 5.74
C LEU A 53 19.34 -5.18 4.23
N GLU A 54 20.27 -5.95 3.65
CA GLU A 54 20.57 -5.88 2.22
C GLU A 54 19.40 -6.42 1.39
N LYS A 55 18.86 -7.57 1.80
CA LYS A 55 17.66 -8.12 1.18
C LYS A 55 16.45 -7.20 1.32
N ALA A 56 16.29 -6.56 2.49
CA ALA A 56 15.21 -5.62 2.71
C ALA A 56 15.36 -4.35 1.84
N GLY A 57 16.56 -3.81 1.71
CA GLY A 57 16.87 -2.63 0.91
C GLY A 57 16.71 -2.86 -0.60
N ALA A 58 17.03 -4.07 -1.07
CA ALA A 58 16.85 -4.45 -2.47
C ALA A 58 15.37 -4.57 -2.89
N ARG A 59 14.42 -4.61 -1.95
CA ARG A 59 12.99 -4.78 -2.23
C ARG A 59 12.38 -3.48 -2.77
N GLY A 60 11.91 -3.52 -4.02
CA GLY A 60 11.08 -2.46 -4.59
C GLY A 60 9.63 -2.50 -4.06
N TYR A 61 9.04 -1.33 -3.86
CA TYR A 61 7.65 -1.19 -3.38
C TYR A 61 6.62 -1.02 -4.52
N GLY A 62 7.05 -0.82 -5.76
CA GLY A 62 6.12 -0.80 -6.91
C GLY A 62 5.14 0.39 -6.93
N TYR A 63 5.45 1.49 -6.24
CA TYR A 63 4.55 2.65 -6.14
C TYR A 63 4.25 3.32 -7.49
N GLU A 64 5.15 3.25 -8.46
CA GLU A 64 4.89 3.80 -9.79
C GLU A 64 3.72 3.09 -10.48
N ALA A 65 3.65 1.75 -10.39
CA ALA A 65 2.53 0.99 -10.94
C ALA A 65 1.21 1.33 -10.23
N LEU A 66 1.24 1.53 -8.91
CA LEU A 66 0.06 1.95 -8.16
C LEU A 66 -0.40 3.36 -8.54
N ASN A 67 0.55 4.29 -8.68
CA ASN A 67 0.27 5.67 -9.09
C ASN A 67 -0.27 5.74 -10.52
N GLN A 68 0.27 4.94 -11.44
CA GLN A 68 -0.21 4.89 -12.81
C GLN A 68 -1.68 4.45 -12.87
N LEU A 69 -2.07 3.44 -12.09
CA LEU A 69 -3.48 3.05 -11.97
C LEU A 69 -4.34 4.19 -11.40
N ALA A 70 -3.84 4.96 -10.44
CA ALA A 70 -4.56 6.13 -9.94
C ALA A 70 -4.77 7.19 -11.04
N LEU A 71 -3.78 7.40 -11.91
CA LEU A 71 -3.89 8.30 -13.06
C LEU A 71 -4.86 7.77 -14.13
N GLU A 72 -4.84 6.48 -14.45
CA GLU A 72 -5.81 5.83 -15.35
C GLU A 72 -7.25 6.08 -14.86
N HIS A 73 -7.54 5.81 -13.59
CA HIS A 73 -8.85 6.08 -12.99
C HIS A 73 -9.20 7.58 -12.95
N LEU A 74 -8.21 8.43 -12.65
CA LEU A 74 -8.41 9.87 -12.60
C LEU A 74 -8.66 10.46 -13.99
N MET A 75 -8.03 9.95 -15.05
CA MET A 75 -8.10 10.52 -16.39
C MET A 75 -9.15 9.84 -17.27
N GLY A 76 -9.51 8.59 -16.96
CA GLY A 76 -10.56 7.83 -17.64
C GLY A 76 -10.10 7.05 -18.87
N PHE A 77 -8.85 6.54 -18.87
CA PHE A 77 -8.31 5.68 -19.92
C PHE A 77 -7.68 4.41 -19.34
#